data_AF-A0A9J6AUG4-F1
#
_entry.id   AF-A0A9J6AUG4-F1
#
_cell.length_a   1.000
_cell.length_b   1.000
_cell.length_c   1.000
_cell.angle_alpha   90.00
_cell.angle_beta   90.00
_cell.angle_gamma   90.00
#
_symmetry.space_group_name_H-M   'P 1'
#
loop_
_entity.id
_entity.type
_entity.pdbx_description
1 polymer ?
#
loop_
_entity_poly.entity_id
_entity_poly.type
_entity_poly.pdbx_seq_one_letter_code
_entity_poly.pdbx_strand_id
1 'polypeptide(L)'
;MAMGSGFSQETRTGAFFMATLLIWVFSVLWEILINKRKELFPIVLGFIFYQSANWVIPKLLRNRDPLFVNTCVSLLHSSTTSASVLFILVNQSMLSNGVNVNQMFEHSQLVEHTWPWAFTALCFSCGYFAYDQLDMLLNRLYSGWIPSILLHHFLLLICFTLALYRNVAINYLILTLICELHSVFLHLRKVRRMAGFRDCNGSIFVKVEWVLNWATFVLARVVSHILITVKLIRDASKFDKGGVELPLALFGMAGMNLLNTFLGIDLFKAYRKEMNPQRSRQNHHD
;
A
#
# COMPACT_ATOMS: atom_id res chain seq x y z
N MET A 1 19.30 1.05 -32.20
CA MET A 1 20.11 0.52 -31.08
C MET A 1 19.54 0.79 -29.68
N ALA A 2 18.55 1.68 -29.49
CA ALA A 2 18.00 2.00 -28.15
C ALA A 2 16.93 1.02 -27.60
N MET A 3 16.35 0.13 -28.43
CA MET A 3 15.33 -0.82 -27.97
C MET A 3 15.90 -2.01 -27.18
N GLY A 4 17.18 -2.36 -27.38
CA GLY A 4 17.81 -3.51 -26.70
C GLY A 4 18.22 -3.21 -25.25
N SER A 5 18.58 -1.96 -24.93
CA SER A 5 19.01 -1.58 -23.59
C SER A 5 17.84 -1.54 -22.60
N GLY A 6 16.69 -1.00 -22.99
CA GLY A 6 15.49 -0.92 -22.15
C GLY A 6 14.93 -2.29 -21.76
N PHE A 7 14.82 -3.22 -22.71
CA PHE A 7 14.32 -4.58 -22.45
C PHE A 7 15.26 -5.38 -21.51
N SER A 8 16.58 -5.26 -21.71
CA SER A 8 17.57 -5.89 -20.83
C SER A 8 17.53 -5.32 -19.40
N GLN A 9 17.14 -4.05 -19.26
CA GLN A 9 17.05 -3.38 -17.97
C GLN A 9 15.79 -3.79 -17.21
N GLU A 10 14.63 -3.80 -17.86
CA GLU A 10 13.36 -4.24 -17.28
C GLU A 10 13.42 -5.70 -16.81
N THR A 11 14.12 -6.55 -17.58
CA THR A 11 14.38 -7.96 -17.21
C THR A 11 15.24 -8.09 -15.95
N ARG A 12 16.31 -7.28 -15.84
CA ARG A 12 17.16 -7.26 -14.64
C ARG A 12 16.42 -6.76 -13.41
N THR A 13 15.64 -5.68 -13.55
CA THR A 13 14.80 -5.15 -12.47
C THR A 13 13.78 -6.18 -12.01
N GLY A 14 13.08 -6.85 -12.94
CA GLY A 14 12.14 -7.92 -12.61
C GLY A 14 12.79 -9.09 -11.88
N ALA A 15 13.97 -9.52 -12.33
CA ALA A 15 14.73 -10.59 -11.67
C ALA A 15 15.12 -10.24 -10.23
N PHE A 16 15.52 -8.98 -9.97
CA PHE A 16 15.83 -8.52 -8.62
C PHE A 16 14.62 -8.62 -7.69
N PHE A 17 13.46 -8.06 -8.09
CA PHE A 17 12.25 -8.09 -7.26
C PHE A 17 11.65 -9.49 -7.13
N MET A 18 11.84 -10.37 -8.12
CA MET A 18 11.48 -11.79 -8.01
C MET A 18 12.37 -12.50 -6.99
N ALA A 19 13.68 -12.31 -7.06
CA ALA A 19 14.63 -12.94 -6.14
C ALA A 19 14.36 -12.52 -4.68
N THR A 20 14.14 -11.22 -4.43
CA THR A 20 13.82 -10.73 -3.08
C THR A 20 12.48 -11.26 -2.58
N LEU A 21 11.47 -11.37 -3.45
CA LEU A 21 10.19 -11.98 -3.10
C LEU A 21 10.35 -13.47 -2.73
N LEU A 22 11.12 -14.24 -3.49
CA LEU A 22 11.36 -15.66 -3.19
C LEU A 22 12.09 -15.85 -1.87
N ILE A 23 13.12 -15.03 -1.59
CA ILE A 23 13.82 -15.01 -0.30
C ILE A 23 12.85 -14.69 0.83
N TRP A 24 11.98 -13.70 0.63
CA TRP A 24 10.96 -13.32 1.61
C TRP A 24 9.96 -14.46 1.87
N VAL A 25 9.44 -15.10 0.82
CA VAL A 25 8.53 -16.27 0.95
C VAL A 25 9.21 -17.40 1.72
N PHE A 26 10.45 -17.72 1.37
CA PHE A 26 11.21 -18.74 2.08
C PHE A 26 11.37 -18.42 3.57
N SER A 27 11.70 -17.17 3.90
CA SER A 27 11.80 -16.68 5.28
C SER A 27 10.48 -16.86 6.05
N VAL A 28 9.35 -16.45 5.47
CA VAL A 28 8.03 -16.57 6.13
C VAL A 28 7.64 -18.03 6.32
N LEU A 29 7.83 -18.87 5.30
CA LEU A 29 7.55 -20.30 5.40
C LEU A 29 8.45 -20.99 6.42
N TRP A 30 9.71 -20.59 6.52
CA TRP A 30 10.62 -21.10 7.55
C TRP A 30 10.10 -20.79 8.96
N GLU A 31 9.69 -19.55 9.22
CA GLU A 31 9.14 -19.17 10.52
C GLU A 31 7.86 -19.94 10.87
N ILE A 32 6.98 -20.18 9.88
CA ILE A 32 5.72 -20.92 10.09
C ILE A 32 5.97 -22.41 10.32
N LEU A 33 6.77 -23.04 9.44
CA LEU A 33 6.90 -24.50 9.38
C LEU A 33 7.95 -25.02 10.36
N ILE A 34 9.10 -24.36 10.45
CA ILE A 34 10.25 -24.80 11.26
C ILE A 34 10.16 -24.22 12.67
N ASN A 35 10.00 -22.89 12.78
CA ASN A 35 9.90 -22.23 14.08
C ASN A 35 8.49 -22.30 14.69
N LYS A 36 7.53 -22.92 13.99
CA LYS A 36 6.16 -23.19 14.44
C LYS A 36 5.37 -21.93 14.85
N ARG A 37 5.69 -20.76 14.27
CA ARG A 37 4.97 -19.49 14.50
C ARG A 37 3.65 -19.46 13.75
N LYS A 38 2.64 -20.18 14.27
CA LYS A 38 1.31 -20.33 13.66
C LYS A 38 0.55 -19.01 13.53
N GLU A 39 0.85 -18.04 14.38
CA GLU A 39 0.29 -16.68 14.34
C GLU A 39 0.54 -15.96 13.01
N LEU A 40 1.57 -16.35 12.24
CA LEU A 40 1.87 -15.79 10.91
C LEU A 40 1.04 -16.40 9.77
N PHE A 41 0.27 -17.46 10.05
CA PHE A 41 -0.57 -18.12 9.05
C PHE A 41 -1.54 -17.20 8.29
N PRO A 42 -2.08 -16.10 8.88
CA PRO A 42 -2.89 -15.14 8.13
C PRO A 42 -2.18 -14.49 6.93
N ILE A 43 -0.84 -14.49 6.88
CA ILE A 43 -0.07 -14.07 5.68
C ILE A 43 -0.41 -14.98 4.49
N VAL A 44 -0.37 -16.30 4.72
CA VAL A 44 -0.68 -17.31 3.70
C VAL A 44 -2.14 -17.22 3.27
N LEU A 45 -3.06 -17.02 4.23
CA LEU A 45 -4.47 -16.83 3.94
C LEU A 45 -4.73 -15.56 3.10
N GLY A 46 -4.06 -14.45 3.42
CA GLY A 46 -4.13 -13.23 2.63
C GLY A 46 -3.69 -13.47 1.19
N PHE A 47 -2.53 -14.12 1.00
CA PHE A 47 -2.03 -14.45 -0.34
C PHE A 47 -3.04 -15.29 -1.13
N ILE A 48 -3.55 -16.39 -0.54
CA ILE A 48 -4.52 -17.28 -1.19
C ILE A 48 -5.82 -16.53 -1.53
N PHE A 49 -6.30 -15.68 -0.63
CA PHE A 49 -7.51 -14.90 -0.83
C PHE A 49 -7.41 -13.98 -2.07
N TYR A 50 -6.35 -13.18 -2.16
CA TYR A 50 -6.19 -12.27 -3.31
C TYR A 50 -5.81 -13.00 -4.60
N GLN A 51 -5.06 -14.09 -4.51
CA GLN A 51 -4.81 -14.98 -5.66
C GLN A 51 -6.11 -15.58 -6.20
N SER A 52 -7.03 -15.97 -5.31
CA SER A 52 -8.36 -16.46 -5.69
C SER A 52 -9.20 -15.36 -6.32
N ALA A 53 -9.14 -14.13 -5.78
CA ALA A 53 -9.80 -12.98 -6.38
C ALA A 53 -9.30 -12.71 -7.81
N ASN A 54 -7.99 -12.83 -8.07
CA ASN A 54 -7.39 -12.71 -9.40
C ASN A 54 -7.96 -13.72 -10.41
N TRP A 55 -8.35 -14.91 -9.96
CA TRP A 55 -8.96 -15.93 -10.82
C TRP A 55 -10.46 -15.71 -11.07
N VAL A 56 -11.15 -15.10 -10.11
CA VAL A 56 -12.61 -14.89 -10.14
C VAL A 56 -12.97 -13.61 -10.90
N ILE A 57 -12.28 -12.49 -10.63
CA ILE A 57 -12.58 -11.16 -11.19
C ILE A 57 -12.64 -11.15 -12.72
N PRO A 58 -11.69 -11.74 -13.48
CA PRO A 58 -11.73 -11.72 -14.94
C PRO A 58 -12.95 -12.44 -15.51
N LYS A 59 -13.42 -13.49 -14.81
CA LYS A 59 -14.61 -14.26 -15.19
C LYS A 59 -15.88 -13.48 -14.87
N LEU A 60 -15.95 -12.87 -13.68
CA LEU A 60 -17.09 -12.11 -13.20
C LEU A 60 -17.32 -10.84 -14.05
N LEU A 61 -16.26 -10.08 -14.29
CA LEU A 61 -16.32 -8.80 -15.01
C LEU A 61 -16.14 -8.93 -16.53
N ARG A 62 -15.95 -10.16 -17.04
CA ARG A 62 -15.68 -10.47 -18.46
C ARG A 62 -14.56 -9.63 -19.08
N ASN A 63 -13.56 -9.23 -18.28
CA ASN A 63 -12.41 -8.46 -18.72
C ASN A 63 -11.13 -9.18 -18.28
N ARG A 64 -10.29 -9.58 -19.24
CA ARG A 64 -9.04 -10.32 -19.01
C ARG A 64 -7.79 -9.44 -19.11
N ASP A 65 -7.93 -8.13 -19.25
CA ASP A 65 -6.79 -7.22 -19.24
C ASP A 65 -6.05 -7.33 -17.88
N PRO A 66 -4.77 -7.76 -17.84
CA PRO A 66 -4.07 -7.99 -16.58
C PRO A 66 -4.00 -6.73 -15.70
N LEU A 67 -3.83 -5.56 -16.31
CA LEU A 67 -3.79 -4.29 -15.58
C LEU A 67 -5.15 -3.97 -14.93
N PHE A 68 -6.25 -4.25 -15.63
CA PHE A 68 -7.61 -4.06 -15.11
C PHE A 68 -7.87 -4.96 -13.91
N VAL A 69 -7.57 -6.25 -14.07
CA VAL A 69 -7.78 -7.27 -13.03
C VAL A 69 -6.93 -6.95 -11.81
N ASN A 70 -5.64 -6.66 -12.00
CA ASN A 70 -4.75 -6.22 -10.94
C ASN A 70 -5.32 -5.01 -10.18
N THR A 71 -5.77 -3.98 -10.90
CA THR A 71 -6.37 -2.79 -10.29
C THR A 71 -7.65 -3.11 -9.50
N CYS A 72 -8.49 -4.05 -9.95
CA CYS A 72 -9.65 -4.52 -9.20
C CYS A 72 -9.26 -5.27 -7.93
N VAL A 73 -8.21 -6.11 -7.97
CA VAL A 73 -7.70 -6.79 -6.77
C VAL A 73 -7.09 -5.77 -5.79
N SER A 74 -6.37 -4.75 -6.26
CA SER A 74 -5.89 -3.66 -5.42
C SER A 74 -7.01 -2.83 -4.81
N LEU A 75 -8.11 -2.63 -5.54
CA LEU A 75 -9.33 -2.00 -4.99
C LEU A 75 -9.94 -2.85 -3.87
N LEU A 76 -10.02 -4.17 -4.06
CA LEU A 76 -10.47 -5.08 -3.02
C LEU A 76 -9.58 -4.99 -1.78
N HIS A 77 -8.25 -5.00 -1.97
CA HIS A 77 -7.29 -4.87 -0.88
C HIS A 77 -7.46 -3.58 -0.10
N SER A 78 -7.33 -2.43 -0.79
CA SER A 78 -7.45 -1.12 -0.16
C SER A 78 -8.78 -0.97 0.58
N SER A 79 -9.88 -1.54 0.06
CA SER A 79 -11.18 -1.54 0.74
C SER A 79 -11.17 -2.40 2.00
N THR A 80 -10.66 -3.64 1.92
CA THR A 80 -10.57 -4.56 3.08
C THR A 80 -9.64 -4.04 4.17
N THR A 81 -8.49 -3.47 3.79
CA THR A 81 -7.50 -2.92 4.71
C THR A 81 -8.04 -1.65 5.36
N SER A 82 -8.66 -0.75 4.59
CA SER A 82 -9.31 0.44 5.13
C SER A 82 -10.40 0.09 6.15
N ALA A 83 -11.27 -0.87 5.83
CA ALA A 83 -12.29 -1.34 6.75
C ALA A 83 -11.68 -1.94 8.03
N SER A 84 -10.61 -2.73 7.90
CA SER A 84 -9.90 -3.33 9.04
C SER A 84 -9.25 -2.28 9.93
N VAL A 85 -8.56 -1.30 9.35
CA VAL A 85 -7.92 -0.19 10.08
C VAL A 85 -8.97 0.64 10.82
N LEU A 86 -10.06 1.03 10.15
CA LEU A 86 -11.15 1.76 10.80
C LEU A 86 -11.78 0.95 11.94
N PHE A 87 -12.00 -0.35 11.73
CA PHE A 87 -12.52 -1.24 12.76
C PHE A 87 -11.58 -1.32 13.98
N ILE A 88 -10.27 -1.48 13.78
CA ILE A 88 -9.27 -1.50 14.85
C ILE A 88 -9.29 -0.19 15.64
N LEU A 89 -9.31 0.95 14.94
CA LEU A 89 -9.30 2.27 15.57
C LEU A 89 -10.58 2.54 16.36
N VAL A 90 -11.74 2.19 15.81
CA VAL A 90 -13.03 2.32 16.51
C VAL A 90 -13.08 1.40 17.72
N ASN A 91 -12.68 0.14 17.56
CA ASN A 91 -12.65 -0.82 18.66
C ASN A 91 -11.74 -0.35 19.79
N GLN A 92 -10.54 0.15 19.46
CA GLN A 92 -9.61 0.68 20.46
C GLN A 92 -10.16 1.94 21.14
N SER A 93 -10.79 2.84 20.39
CA SER A 93 -11.42 4.05 20.93
C SER A 93 -12.57 3.72 21.90
N MET A 94 -13.39 2.72 21.55
CA MET A 94 -14.49 2.24 22.39
C MET A 94 -13.96 1.56 23.67
N LEU A 95 -12.92 0.74 23.57
CA LEU A 95 -12.28 0.11 24.73
C LEU A 95 -11.65 1.14 25.68
N SER A 96 -11.16 2.26 25.15
CA SER A 96 -10.66 3.38 25.95
C SER A 96 -11.76 4.28 26.53
N ASN A 97 -13.04 3.87 26.46
CA ASN A 97 -14.23 4.62 26.90
C ASN A 97 -14.31 6.05 26.33
N GLY A 98 -13.66 6.32 25.18
CA GLY A 98 -13.61 7.66 24.56
C GLY A 98 -12.88 8.76 25.35
N VAL A 99 -12.43 8.52 26.59
CA VAL A 99 -11.92 9.57 27.48
C VAL A 99 -10.45 9.93 27.20
N ASN A 100 -9.65 9.05 26.59
CA ASN A 100 -8.24 9.36 26.30
C ASN A 100 -7.73 8.78 24.97
N VAL A 101 -8.20 9.31 23.83
CA VAL A 101 -7.57 9.06 22.52
C VAL A 101 -6.07 9.36 22.52
N ASN A 102 -5.60 10.29 23.36
CA ASN A 102 -4.18 10.60 23.51
C ASN A 102 -3.37 9.42 24.06
N GLN A 103 -3.95 8.59 24.94
CA GLN A 103 -3.29 7.40 25.48
C GLN A 103 -3.08 6.33 24.40
N MET A 104 -3.98 6.25 23.41
CA MET A 104 -3.79 5.33 22.27
C MET A 104 -2.50 5.62 21.50
N PHE A 105 -2.04 6.87 21.49
CA PHE A 105 -0.83 7.28 20.80
C PHE A 105 0.41 7.32 21.71
N GLU A 106 0.35 6.77 22.92
CA GLU A 106 1.52 6.63 23.77
C GLU A 106 2.55 5.67 23.17
N HIS A 107 3.82 5.89 23.50
CA HIS A 107 4.93 5.11 22.92
C HIS A 107 4.78 3.60 23.20
N SER A 108 4.54 3.23 24.46
CA SER A 108 4.35 1.84 24.86
C SER A 108 3.16 1.20 24.14
N GLN A 109 2.05 1.94 24.00
CA GLN A 109 0.88 1.47 23.26
C GLN A 109 1.18 1.24 21.78
N LEU A 110 2.02 2.08 21.15
CA LEU A 110 2.30 1.98 19.73
C LEU A 110 3.44 1.01 19.37
N VAL A 111 4.39 0.80 20.29
CA VAL A 111 5.62 0.02 20.07
C VAL A 111 5.54 -1.35 20.74
N GLU A 112 5.22 -1.39 22.03
CA GLU A 112 5.32 -2.60 22.85
C GLU A 112 4.03 -3.43 22.83
N HIS A 113 2.88 -2.78 22.68
CA HIS A 113 1.59 -3.44 22.61
C HIS A 113 1.08 -3.60 21.18
N THR A 114 0.14 -4.53 21.01
CA THR A 114 -0.56 -4.77 19.76
C THR A 114 -2.05 -4.67 19.99
N TRP A 115 -2.74 -3.80 19.26
CA TRP A 115 -4.18 -3.66 19.37
C TRP A 115 -4.88 -4.94 18.89
N PRO A 116 -6.07 -5.25 19.40
CA PRO A 116 -6.86 -6.37 18.88
C PRO A 116 -7.00 -6.26 17.37
N TRP A 117 -6.79 -7.38 16.67
CA TRP A 117 -6.83 -7.51 15.21
C TRP A 117 -5.71 -6.82 14.40
N ALA A 118 -4.87 -5.98 15.03
CA ALA A 118 -3.77 -5.30 14.34
C ALA A 118 -2.75 -6.28 13.74
N PHE A 119 -2.33 -7.28 14.52
CA PHE A 119 -1.42 -8.33 14.05
C PHE A 119 -1.97 -9.05 12.80
N THR A 120 -3.22 -9.52 12.90
CA THR A 120 -3.89 -10.26 11.82
C THR A 120 -4.08 -9.40 10.58
N ALA A 121 -4.51 -8.14 10.73
CA ALA A 121 -4.67 -7.22 9.62
C ALA A 121 -3.34 -6.95 8.92
N LEU A 122 -2.26 -6.76 9.68
CA LEU A 122 -0.92 -6.55 9.12
C LEU A 122 -0.41 -7.79 8.38
N CYS A 123 -0.64 -8.99 8.94
CA CYS A 123 -0.32 -10.26 8.27
C CYS A 123 -1.10 -10.42 6.96
N PHE A 124 -2.41 -10.20 6.98
CA PHE A 124 -3.25 -10.32 5.80
C PHE A 124 -2.82 -9.35 4.69
N SER A 125 -2.46 -8.12 5.07
CA SER A 125 -1.87 -7.14 4.15
C SER A 125 -0.51 -7.56 3.60
N CYS A 126 0.37 -8.20 4.38
CA CYS A 126 1.61 -8.78 3.85
C CYS A 126 1.34 -9.82 2.77
N GLY A 127 0.34 -10.67 3.00
CA GLY A 127 -0.12 -11.67 2.02
C GLY A 127 -0.54 -11.02 0.70
N TYR A 128 -1.29 -9.91 0.77
CA TYR A 128 -1.61 -9.10 -0.41
C TYR A 128 -0.37 -8.56 -1.11
N PHE A 129 0.53 -7.86 -0.39
CA PHE A 129 1.67 -7.20 -1.04
C PHE A 129 2.58 -8.20 -1.76
N ALA A 130 2.74 -9.40 -1.20
CA ALA A 130 3.47 -10.49 -1.82
C ALA A 130 2.77 -11.04 -3.07
N TYR A 131 1.45 -11.26 -3.01
CA TYR A 131 0.63 -11.66 -4.15
C TYR A 131 0.71 -10.61 -5.27
N ASP A 132 0.51 -9.34 -4.94
CA ASP A 132 0.42 -8.26 -5.93
C ASP A 132 1.79 -7.98 -6.58
N GLN A 133 2.88 -8.10 -5.80
CA GLN A 133 4.23 -8.06 -6.37
C GLN A 133 4.46 -9.22 -7.34
N LEU A 134 4.02 -10.44 -7.01
CA LEU A 134 4.12 -11.58 -7.92
C LEU A 134 3.31 -11.35 -9.21
N ASP A 135 2.06 -10.89 -9.08
CA ASP A 135 1.16 -10.63 -10.20
C ASP A 135 1.72 -9.54 -11.13
N MET A 136 2.25 -8.45 -10.56
CA MET A 136 2.93 -7.39 -11.33
C MET A 136 4.18 -7.91 -12.06
N LEU A 137 4.96 -8.80 -11.45
CA LEU A 137 6.16 -9.37 -12.06
C LEU A 137 5.83 -10.33 -13.21
N LEU A 138 4.84 -11.21 -13.01
CA LEU A 138 4.41 -12.18 -14.01
C LEU A 138 3.76 -11.50 -15.22
N ASN A 139 2.96 -10.46 -15.00
CA ASN A 139 2.26 -9.73 -16.05
C ASN A 139 3.01 -8.48 -16.55
N ARG A 140 4.22 -8.22 -16.04
CA ARG A 140 5.05 -7.04 -16.37
C ARG A 140 4.31 -5.70 -16.23
N LEU A 141 3.57 -5.54 -15.14
CA LEU A 141 2.77 -4.34 -14.85
C LEU A 141 3.60 -3.20 -14.23
N TYR A 142 4.90 -3.15 -14.52
CA TYR A 142 5.84 -2.19 -13.98
C TYR A 142 6.67 -1.56 -15.10
N SER A 143 7.19 -0.36 -14.88
CA SER A 143 7.98 0.35 -15.89
C SER A 143 9.12 1.14 -15.25
N GLY A 144 10.24 1.22 -15.96
CA GLY A 144 11.42 1.99 -15.55
C GLY A 144 12.43 1.19 -14.73
N TRP A 145 13.55 1.83 -14.43
CA TRP A 145 14.65 1.20 -13.70
C TRP A 145 14.34 0.96 -12.23
N ILE A 146 13.73 1.97 -11.59
CA ILE A 146 13.22 1.93 -10.21
C ILE A 146 11.69 2.08 -10.29
N PRO A 147 10.95 0.98 -10.55
CA PRO A 147 9.51 1.01 -10.55
C PRO A 147 9.00 1.34 -9.14
N SER A 148 8.43 2.53 -8.98
CA SER A 148 7.98 3.06 -7.69
C SER A 148 7.03 2.12 -6.97
N ILE A 149 6.14 1.44 -7.72
CA ILE A 149 5.18 0.47 -7.17
C ILE A 149 5.86 -0.80 -6.63
N LEU A 150 6.85 -1.36 -7.32
CA LEU A 150 7.57 -2.53 -6.80
C LEU A 150 8.47 -2.15 -5.61
N LEU A 151 9.07 -0.96 -5.64
CA LEU A 151 9.85 -0.45 -4.50
C LEU A 151 8.95 -0.24 -3.27
N HIS A 152 7.73 0.26 -3.47
CA HIS A 152 6.72 0.40 -2.42
C HIS A 152 6.41 -0.95 -1.76
N HIS A 153 6.12 -1.98 -2.54
CA HIS A 153 5.82 -3.32 -2.04
C HIS A 153 7.01 -3.93 -1.30
N PHE A 154 8.21 -3.77 -1.86
CA PHE A 154 9.44 -4.23 -1.24
C PHE A 154 9.68 -3.59 0.14
N LEU A 155 9.53 -2.26 0.26
CA LEU A 155 9.67 -1.55 1.52
C LEU A 155 8.63 -2.02 2.55
N LEU A 156 7.37 -2.15 2.14
CA LEU A 156 6.30 -2.62 3.01
C LEU A 156 6.53 -4.05 3.50
N LEU A 157 6.91 -4.98 2.61
CA LEU A 157 7.20 -6.36 2.99
C LEU A 157 8.33 -6.44 4.02
N ILE A 158 9.41 -5.67 3.86
CA ILE A 158 10.50 -5.65 4.85
C ILE A 158 10.03 -5.08 6.18
N CYS A 159 9.42 -3.88 6.18
CA CYS A 159 9.00 -3.20 7.40
C CYS A 159 7.94 -4.00 8.16
N PHE A 160 6.93 -4.52 7.47
CA PHE A 160 5.84 -5.25 8.11
C PHE A 160 6.31 -6.59 8.65
N THR A 161 7.13 -7.32 7.89
CA THR A 161 7.60 -8.64 8.30
C THR A 161 8.55 -8.54 9.48
N LEU A 162 9.43 -7.52 9.54
CA LEU A 162 10.27 -7.33 10.72
C LEU A 162 9.42 -7.03 11.96
N ALA A 163 8.43 -6.14 11.84
CA ALA A 163 7.51 -5.82 12.93
C ALA A 163 6.73 -7.06 13.40
N LEU A 164 6.28 -7.92 12.48
CA LEU A 164 5.60 -9.17 12.81
C LEU A 164 6.55 -10.19 13.47
N TYR A 165 7.81 -10.27 13.03
CA TYR A 165 8.79 -11.20 13.58
C TYR A 165 9.25 -10.80 14.97
N ARG A 166 9.32 -9.49 15.24
CA ARG A 166 9.71 -8.94 16.55
C ARG A 166 8.52 -8.70 17.47
N ASN A 167 7.30 -8.68 16.92
CA ASN A 167 6.07 -8.27 17.58
C ASN A 167 6.17 -6.85 18.18
N VAL A 168 6.73 -5.92 17.41
CA VAL A 168 7.01 -4.54 17.83
C VAL A 168 6.55 -3.55 16.76
N ALA A 169 6.05 -2.39 17.18
CA ALA A 169 5.63 -1.27 16.33
C ALA A 169 4.49 -1.61 15.34
N ILE A 170 3.75 -2.68 15.59
CA ILE A 170 2.62 -3.11 14.73
C ILE A 170 1.54 -2.03 14.66
N ASN A 171 1.24 -1.38 15.79
CA ASN A 171 0.23 -0.32 15.84
C ASN A 171 0.66 0.91 15.03
N TYR A 172 1.95 1.27 15.02
CA TYR A 172 2.46 2.29 14.09
C TYR A 172 2.19 1.93 12.63
N LEU A 173 2.43 0.68 12.25
CA LEU A 173 2.18 0.22 10.87
C LEU A 173 0.69 0.23 10.52
N ILE A 174 -0.20 -0.14 11.45
CA ILE A 174 -1.65 0.03 11.27
C ILE A 174 -2.03 1.49 11.04
N LEU A 175 -1.44 2.43 11.79
CA LEU A 175 -1.66 3.86 11.57
C LEU A 175 -1.15 4.31 10.20
N THR A 176 -0.03 3.77 9.70
CA THR A 176 0.44 4.09 8.33
C THR A 176 -0.51 3.55 7.27
N LEU A 177 -1.20 2.43 7.51
CA LEU A 177 -2.19 1.86 6.60
C LEU A 177 -3.48 2.69 6.47
N ILE A 178 -3.65 3.77 7.24
CA ILE A 178 -4.70 4.79 6.98
C ILE A 178 -4.59 5.31 5.54
N CYS A 179 -3.39 5.33 4.96
CA CYS A 179 -3.16 5.72 3.56
C CYS A 179 -3.97 4.90 2.54
N GLU A 180 -4.41 3.69 2.89
CA GLU A 180 -5.25 2.84 2.04
C GLU A 180 -6.65 3.42 1.82
N LEU A 181 -7.13 4.30 2.70
CA LEU A 181 -8.39 5.02 2.49
C LEU A 181 -8.33 5.85 1.21
N HIS A 182 -7.19 6.49 0.94
CA HIS A 182 -6.98 7.20 -0.32
C HIS A 182 -6.85 6.22 -1.49
N SER A 183 -6.15 5.08 -1.30
CA SER A 183 -5.97 4.06 -2.32
C SER A 183 -7.32 3.54 -2.85
N VAL A 184 -8.36 3.44 -2.02
CA VAL A 184 -9.73 3.08 -2.45
C VAL A 184 -10.23 4.02 -3.55
N PHE A 185 -10.19 5.34 -3.31
CA PHE A 185 -10.66 6.33 -4.28
C PHE A 185 -9.81 6.34 -5.55
N LEU A 186 -8.49 6.17 -5.40
CA LEU A 186 -7.56 6.10 -6.52
C LEU A 186 -7.84 4.87 -7.41
N HIS A 187 -7.97 3.68 -6.83
CA HIS A 187 -8.24 2.45 -7.58
C HIS A 187 -9.64 2.44 -8.16
N LEU A 188 -10.65 2.91 -7.43
CA LEU A 188 -12.02 3.04 -7.94
C LEU A 188 -12.06 3.93 -9.18
N ARG A 189 -11.40 5.10 -9.12
CA ARG A 189 -11.24 5.98 -10.26
C ARG A 189 -10.53 5.28 -11.43
N LYS A 190 -9.43 4.57 -11.16
CA LYS A 190 -8.67 3.86 -12.20
C LYS A 190 -9.52 2.78 -12.87
N VAL A 191 -10.20 1.92 -12.11
CA VAL A 191 -11.12 0.89 -12.62
C VAL A 191 -12.21 1.51 -13.48
N ARG A 192 -12.90 2.54 -12.98
CA ARG A 192 -13.97 3.24 -13.73
C ARG A 192 -13.47 3.75 -15.08
N ARG A 193 -12.29 4.38 -15.11
CA ARG A 193 -11.70 4.89 -16.35
C ARG A 193 -11.30 3.79 -17.32
N MET A 194 -10.79 2.67 -16.81
CA MET A 194 -10.44 1.50 -17.63
C MET A 194 -11.67 0.79 -18.19
N ALA A 195 -12.80 0.82 -17.47
CA ALA A 195 -14.08 0.29 -17.94
C ALA A 195 -14.77 1.14 -19.02
N GLY A 196 -14.13 2.23 -19.48
CA GLY A 196 -14.64 3.06 -20.57
C GLY A 196 -15.70 4.09 -20.14
N PHE A 197 -16.03 4.18 -18.85
CA PHE A 197 -16.84 5.26 -18.29
C PHE A 197 -16.03 6.56 -18.26
N ARG A 198 -15.81 7.14 -19.44
CA ARG A 198 -15.32 8.50 -19.62
C ARG A 198 -16.51 9.42 -19.47
N ASP A 199 -16.77 9.89 -18.25
CA ASP A 199 -17.77 10.92 -18.04
C ASP A 199 -17.46 12.12 -18.93
N CYS A 200 -18.49 12.74 -19.50
CA CYS A 200 -18.38 13.95 -20.28
C CYS A 200 -17.51 14.95 -19.50
N ASN A 201 -16.34 15.33 -20.06
CA ASN A 201 -15.37 16.20 -19.42
C ASN A 201 -16.08 17.39 -18.76
N GLY A 202 -16.08 17.46 -17.42
CA GLY A 202 -16.71 18.53 -16.65
C GLY A 202 -18.01 18.19 -15.91
N SER A 203 -18.50 16.93 -15.97
CA SER A 203 -19.61 16.46 -15.13
C SER A 203 -19.35 16.71 -13.63
N ILE A 204 -20.40 17.05 -12.88
CA ILE A 204 -20.37 17.22 -11.42
C ILE A 204 -19.73 16.00 -10.75
N PHE A 205 -20.00 14.80 -11.28
CA PHE A 205 -19.45 13.55 -10.78
C PHE A 205 -17.90 13.53 -10.77
N VAL A 206 -17.26 13.93 -11.87
CA VAL A 206 -15.79 13.98 -11.99
C VAL A 206 -15.19 15.01 -11.03
N LYS A 207 -15.88 16.15 -10.84
CA LYS A 207 -15.43 17.18 -9.88
C LYS A 207 -15.49 16.66 -8.45
N VAL A 208 -16.60 16.02 -8.06
CA VAL A 208 -16.75 15.42 -6.73
C VAL A 208 -15.72 14.33 -6.50
N GLU A 209 -15.49 13.45 -7.49
CA GLU A 209 -14.47 12.40 -7.41
C GLU A 209 -13.07 12.99 -7.17
N TRP A 210 -12.71 14.06 -7.89
CA TRP A 210 -11.43 14.74 -7.68
C TRP A 210 -11.32 15.41 -6.32
N VAL A 211 -12.39 16.05 -5.84
CA VAL A 211 -12.43 16.66 -4.50
C VAL A 211 -12.21 15.58 -3.44
N LEU A 212 -12.91 14.45 -3.52
CA LEU A 212 -12.73 13.33 -2.59
C LEU A 212 -11.33 12.74 -2.68
N ASN A 213 -10.80 12.54 -3.89
CA ASN A 213 -9.47 12.00 -4.09
C ASN A 213 -8.38 12.92 -3.52
N TRP A 214 -8.49 14.24 -3.70
CA TRP A 214 -7.57 15.21 -3.12
C TRP A 214 -7.71 15.33 -1.60
N ALA A 215 -8.94 15.41 -1.10
CA ALA A 215 -9.19 15.49 0.34
C ALA A 215 -8.62 14.28 1.07
N THR A 216 -8.86 13.08 0.54
CA THR A 216 -8.32 11.84 1.12
C THR A 216 -6.81 11.73 0.95
N PHE A 217 -6.22 12.20 -0.16
CA PHE A 217 -4.77 12.26 -0.31
C PHE A 217 -4.12 13.12 0.79
N VAL A 218 -4.66 14.32 1.01
CA VAL A 218 -4.13 15.25 2.02
C VAL A 218 -4.31 14.67 3.42
N LEU A 219 -5.51 14.19 3.76
CA LEU A 219 -5.79 13.72 5.12
C LEU A 219 -5.10 12.39 5.43
N ALA A 220 -5.32 11.37 4.59
CA ALA A 220 -4.91 10.00 4.88
C ALA A 220 -3.43 9.72 4.58
N ARG A 221 -2.80 10.50 3.70
CA ARG A 221 -1.38 10.35 3.37
C ARG A 221 -0.53 11.47 3.96
N VAL A 222 -0.78 12.72 3.57
CA VAL A 222 0.10 13.83 3.96
C VAL A 222 0.04 14.09 5.46
N VAL A 223 -1.15 14.40 6.00
CA VAL A 223 -1.30 14.74 7.43
C VAL A 223 -0.95 13.54 8.29
N SER A 224 -1.54 12.36 8.05
CA SER A 224 -1.25 11.16 8.84
C SER A 224 0.22 10.77 8.84
N HIS A 225 0.90 10.75 7.69
CA HIS A 225 2.32 10.38 7.67
C HIS A 225 3.22 11.42 8.32
N ILE A 226 2.91 12.72 8.21
CA ILE A 226 3.64 13.78 8.93
C ILE A 226 3.48 13.57 10.44
N LEU A 227 2.26 13.33 10.93
CA LEU A 227 2.01 13.09 12.35
C LEU A 227 2.76 11.86 12.86
N ILE A 228 2.74 10.75 12.12
CA ILE A 228 3.48 9.53 12.45
C ILE A 228 4.99 9.80 12.46
N THR A 229 5.52 10.51 11.46
CA THR A 229 6.95 10.84 11.37
C THR A 229 7.39 11.72 12.53
N VAL A 230 6.63 12.77 12.85
CA VAL A 230 6.89 13.65 14.00
C VAL A 230 6.84 12.86 15.30
N LYS A 231 5.87 11.95 15.45
CA LYS A 231 5.77 11.11 16.64
C LYS A 231 6.96 10.18 16.78
N LEU A 232 7.37 9.52 15.70
CA LEU A 232 8.53 8.63 15.66
C LEU A 232 9.82 9.37 16.05
N ILE A 233 10.02 10.59 15.55
CA ILE A 233 11.16 11.44 15.91
C ILE A 233 11.11 11.86 17.39
N ARG A 234 9.93 12.25 17.89
CA ARG A 234 9.77 12.64 19.30
C ARG A 234 10.00 11.48 20.27
N ASP A 235 9.60 10.28 19.88
CA ASP A 235 9.78 9.07 20.66
C ASP A 235 11.14 8.40 20.42
N ALA A 236 11.99 8.92 19.54
CA ALA A 236 13.26 8.29 19.15
C ALA A 236 14.15 7.94 20.37
N SER A 237 14.11 8.74 21.43
CA SER A 237 14.87 8.49 22.67
C SER A 237 14.34 7.34 23.52
N LYS A 238 13.09 6.91 23.28
CA LYS A 238 12.41 5.82 23.99
C LYS A 238 12.58 4.47 23.32
N PHE A 239 12.96 4.46 22.04
CA PHE A 239 13.36 3.22 21.37
C PHE A 239 14.67 2.69 21.97
N ASP A 240 14.80 1.37 22.01
CA ASP A 240 16.00 0.72 22.48
C ASP A 240 17.21 1.17 21.66
N LYS A 241 18.21 1.76 22.34
CA LYS A 241 19.37 2.42 21.72
C LYS A 241 20.28 1.50 20.90
N GLY A 242 20.06 0.19 20.93
CA GLY A 242 20.78 -0.82 20.14
C GLY A 242 19.89 -1.60 19.15
N GLY A 243 18.60 -1.28 19.04
CA GLY A 243 17.65 -1.99 18.19
C GLY A 243 17.67 -1.53 16.73
N VAL A 244 17.30 -2.44 15.81
CA VAL A 244 17.14 -2.13 14.37
C VAL A 244 15.81 -1.44 14.04
N GLU A 245 14.92 -1.31 15.02
CA GLU A 245 13.53 -0.87 14.85
C GLU A 245 13.41 0.60 14.48
N LEU A 246 14.06 1.50 15.23
CA LEU A 246 14.01 2.93 14.96
C LEU A 246 14.64 3.29 13.60
N PRO A 247 15.87 2.82 13.26
CA PRO A 247 16.44 3.04 11.93
C PRO A 247 15.54 2.53 10.81
N LEU A 248 14.94 1.34 10.98
CA LEU A 248 14.04 0.78 9.97
C LEU A 248 12.74 1.57 9.86
N ALA A 249 12.14 1.97 10.97
CA ALA A 249 10.91 2.76 10.98
C ALA A 249 11.13 4.13 10.32
N LEU A 250 12.25 4.80 10.61
CA LEU A 250 12.61 6.07 9.96
C LEU A 250 12.86 5.89 8.46
N PHE A 251 13.57 4.82 8.08
CA PHE A 251 13.81 4.49 6.68
C PHE A 251 12.51 4.18 5.94
N GLY A 252 11.63 3.37 6.53
CA GLY A 252 10.31 3.05 5.99
C GLY A 252 9.45 4.30 5.80
N MET A 253 9.38 5.17 6.81
CA MET A 253 8.65 6.44 6.73
C MET A 253 9.24 7.37 5.67
N ALA A 254 10.57 7.48 5.56
CA ALA A 254 11.23 8.28 4.53
C ALA A 254 10.91 7.76 3.13
N GLY A 255 11.01 6.44 2.90
CA GLY A 255 10.67 5.80 1.64
C GLY A 255 9.20 6.00 1.26
N MET A 256 8.29 5.80 2.23
CA MET A 256 6.85 6.01 2.02
C MET A 256 6.48 7.46 1.72
N ASN A 257 7.11 8.43 2.38
CA ASN A 257 6.90 9.85 2.10
C ASN A 257 7.41 10.26 0.71
N LEU A 258 8.56 9.71 0.28
CA LEU A 258 9.08 9.91 -1.07
C LEU A 258 8.11 9.36 -2.12
N LEU A 259 7.61 8.15 -1.93
CA LEU A 259 6.63 7.52 -2.83
C LEU A 259 5.30 8.28 -2.88
N ASN A 260 4.83 8.79 -1.73
CA ASN A 260 3.65 9.66 -1.67
C ASN A 260 3.85 10.97 -2.43
N THR A 261 5.07 11.51 -2.45
CA THR A 261 5.41 12.72 -3.22
C THR A 261 5.33 12.45 -4.71
N PHE A 262 5.89 11.34 -5.19
CA PHE A 262 5.76 10.93 -6.59
C PHE A 262 4.31 10.72 -6.99
N LEU A 263 3.52 10.04 -6.14
CA LEU A 263 2.10 9.87 -6.40
C LEU A 263 1.35 11.21 -6.47
N GLY A 264 1.65 12.15 -5.56
CA GLY A 264 1.04 13.48 -5.56
C GLY A 264 1.32 14.26 -6.85
N ILE A 265 2.55 14.16 -7.37
CA ILE A 265 2.92 14.75 -8.67
C ILE A 265 2.09 14.13 -9.81
N ASP A 266 1.96 12.81 -9.83
CA ASP A 266 1.21 12.10 -10.87
C ASP A 266 -0.30 12.39 -10.80
N LEU A 267 -0.86 12.49 -9.59
CA LEU A 267 -2.24 12.91 -9.37
C LEU A 267 -2.46 14.35 -9.85
N PHE A 268 -1.55 15.27 -9.56
CA PHE A 268 -1.64 16.65 -10.02
C PHE A 268 -1.58 16.75 -11.55
N LYS A 269 -0.67 16.02 -12.20
CA LYS A 269 -0.61 15.93 -13.66
C LYS A 269 -1.91 15.38 -14.24
N ALA A 270 -2.46 14.32 -13.64
CA ALA A 270 -3.70 13.71 -14.08
C ALA A 270 -4.91 14.65 -13.91
N TYR A 271 -4.99 15.37 -12.80
CA TYR A 271 -6.02 16.39 -12.53
C TYR A 271 -5.97 17.51 -13.56
N ARG A 272 -4.78 18.08 -13.79
CA ARG A 272 -4.59 19.16 -14.76
C ARG A 272 -4.97 18.73 -16.18
N LYS A 273 -4.64 17.49 -16.57
CA LYS A 273 -4.98 16.93 -17.88
C LYS A 273 -6.49 16.78 -18.07
N GLU A 274 -7.21 16.42 -17.03
CA GLU A 274 -8.66 16.19 -17.07
C GLU A 274 -9.48 17.48 -16.98
N MET A 275 -9.00 18.46 -16.20
CA MET A 275 -9.64 19.77 -16.08
C MET A 275 -9.38 20.71 -17.26
N ASN A 276 -8.27 20.53 -18.00
CA ASN A 276 -7.91 21.38 -19.15
C ASN A 276 -7.76 20.56 -20.46
N PRO A 277 -8.86 20.18 -21.13
CA PRO A 277 -8.82 19.33 -22.33
C PRO A 277 -8.12 20.01 -23.53
N GLN A 278 -8.18 21.34 -23.63
CA GLN A 278 -7.70 22.11 -24.79
C GLN A 278 -6.21 21.90 -25.07
N ARG A 279 -5.38 21.72 -24.04
CA ARG A 279 -3.93 21.49 -24.19
C ARG A 279 -3.57 20.07 -24.64
N SER A 280 -4.49 19.11 -24.52
CA SER A 280 -4.26 17.72 -24.93
C SER A 280 -4.50 17.45 -26.43
N ARG A 281 -5.26 18.33 -27.10
CA ARG A 281 -5.50 18.25 -28.55
C ARG A 281 -4.36 18.88 -29.37
N GLN A 282 -3.64 19.86 -28.85
CA GLN A 282 -2.50 20.47 -29.54
C GLN A 282 -1.30 19.51 -29.67
N ASN A 283 -0.99 18.71 -28.64
CA ASN A 283 0.14 17.77 -28.66
C ASN A 283 -0.09 16.51 -29.54
N HIS A 284 -1.23 16.37 -30.21
CA HIS A 284 -1.52 15.26 -31.14
C HIS A 284 -1.51 15.70 -32.61
N HIS A 285 -1.28 16.99 -32.88
CA HIS A 285 -1.23 17.56 -34.23
C HIS A 285 0.14 18.11 -34.64
N ASP A 286 1.14 17.98 -33.76
CA ASP A 286 2.56 18.23 -34.04
C ASP A 286 3.35 16.90 -33.89
#